data_AF-A0A8J4WBR2-F1
#
_entry.id   AF-A0A8J4WBR2-F1
#
_cell.length_a   1.000
_cell.length_b   1.000
_cell.length_c   1.000
_cell.angle_alpha   90.00
_cell.angle_beta   90.00
_cell.angle_gamma   90.00
#
_symmetry.space_group_name_H-M   'P 1'
#
loop_
_entity.id
_entity.type
_entity.pdbx_description
1 polymer ?
#
loop_
_entity_poly.entity_id
_entity_poly.type
_entity_poly.pdbx_seq_one_letter_code
_entity_poly.pdbx_strand_id
1 'polypeptide(L)'
;MYEREKDISLLEHDEFQLERIDSALHSIEEGHFGTCAVCQQPIPYERMQAVPYTKYCKKHQPETVVSENRPVEEEFLAPAFGRTSLDERDDQNGFDGEDAWQIVESWGTSNTPAMAEGRDIDSYDVMAIEATDEVEGCVEAYESFVATDIYGHDVSILSLHNSHNISNVITYNGQIKSPKNL
;
A
#
# COMPACT_ATOMS: atom_id res chain seq x y z
N MET A 1 -22.40 -0.49 -17.63
CA MET A 1 -23.43 -0.43 -16.58
C MET A 1 -22.81 -0.07 -15.24
N TYR A 2 -21.63 -0.61 -14.93
CA TYR A 2 -20.80 -0.28 -13.76
C TYR A 2 -20.75 1.20 -13.34
N GLU A 3 -20.34 2.13 -14.22
CA GLU A 3 -20.22 3.55 -13.83
C GLU A 3 -21.56 4.16 -13.36
N ARG A 4 -22.67 3.79 -14.01
CA ARG A 4 -24.00 4.27 -13.59
C ARG A 4 -24.44 3.67 -12.26
N GLU A 5 -24.13 2.40 -12.01
CA GLU A 5 -24.43 1.76 -10.74
C GLU A 5 -23.64 2.41 -9.60
N LYS A 6 -22.35 2.74 -9.85
CA LYS A 6 -21.52 3.49 -8.90
C LYS A 6 -22.12 4.86 -8.58
N ASP A 7 -22.51 5.61 -9.60
CA ASP A 7 -23.12 6.93 -9.41
C ASP A 7 -24.42 6.84 -8.59
N ILE A 8 -25.26 5.83 -8.86
CA ILE A 8 -26.50 5.61 -8.10
C ILE A 8 -26.19 5.29 -6.63
N SER A 9 -25.24 4.39 -6.35
CA SER A 9 -24.89 4.05 -4.96
C SER A 9 -24.32 5.24 -4.18
N LEU A 10 -23.55 6.11 -4.83
CA LEU A 10 -23.06 7.34 -4.20
C LEU A 10 -24.21 8.31 -3.89
N LEU A 11 -25.14 8.50 -4.83
CA LEU A 11 -26.32 9.35 -4.61
C LEU A 11 -27.22 8.82 -3.49
N GLU A 12 -27.48 7.51 -3.46
CA GLU A 12 -28.24 6.86 -2.39
C GLU A 12 -27.56 7.06 -1.03
N HIS A 13 -26.22 6.90 -0.98
CA HIS A 13 -25.46 7.15 0.25
C HIS A 13 -25.61 8.59 0.74
N ASP A 14 -25.46 9.56 -0.16
CA ASP A 14 -25.58 10.98 0.17
C ASP A 14 -26.99 11.33 0.66
N GLU A 15 -28.02 10.76 0.03
CA GLU A 15 -29.42 10.94 0.45
C GLU A 15 -29.65 10.40 1.88
N PHE A 16 -29.14 9.20 2.19
CA PHE A 16 -29.19 8.65 3.56
C PHE A 16 -28.42 9.49 4.58
N GLN A 17 -27.28 10.08 4.19
CA GLN A 17 -26.53 10.97 5.06
C GLN A 17 -27.31 12.26 5.36
N LEU A 18 -27.93 12.86 4.33
CA LEU A 18 -28.78 14.04 4.50
C LEU A 18 -29.97 13.75 5.43
N GLU A 19 -30.66 12.64 5.24
CA GLU A 19 -31.78 12.24 6.11
C GLU A 19 -31.34 12.09 7.59
N ARG A 20 -30.15 11.52 7.82
CA ARG A 20 -29.58 11.39 9.17
C ARG A 20 -29.29 12.75 9.79
N ILE A 21 -28.74 13.68 9.02
CA ILE A 21 -28.43 15.04 9.45
C ILE A 21 -29.72 15.80 9.78
N ASP A 22 -30.71 15.78 8.89
CA ASP A 22 -31.98 16.48 9.08
C ASP A 22 -32.71 15.99 10.33
N SER A 23 -32.71 14.68 10.56
CA SER A 23 -33.33 14.14 11.76
C SER A 23 -32.53 14.45 13.03
N ALA A 24 -31.21 14.58 12.95
CA ALA A 24 -30.40 15.04 14.08
C ALA A 24 -30.69 16.52 14.40
N LEU A 25 -30.83 17.37 13.38
CA LEU A 25 -31.23 18.77 13.55
C LEU A 25 -32.61 18.88 14.19
N HIS A 26 -33.59 18.10 13.73
CA HIS A 26 -34.91 18.06 14.34
C HIS A 26 -34.86 17.63 15.82
N SER A 27 -33.96 16.71 16.15
CA SER A 27 -33.75 16.28 17.55
C SER A 27 -33.16 17.38 18.44
N ILE A 28 -32.39 18.30 17.86
CA ILE A 28 -31.88 19.49 18.55
C ILE A 28 -33.01 20.47 18.81
N GLU A 29 -33.89 20.71 17.83
CA GLU A 29 -35.05 21.60 17.98
C GLU A 29 -36.01 21.11 19.07
N GLU A 30 -36.25 19.80 19.14
CA GLU A 30 -37.10 19.17 20.14
C GLU A 30 -36.40 18.96 21.49
N GLY A 31 -35.09 19.20 21.58
CA GLY A 31 -34.32 19.15 22.82
C GLY A 31 -33.94 17.75 23.33
N HIS A 32 -34.07 16.70 22.51
CA HIS A 32 -33.70 15.32 22.87
C HIS A 32 -32.40 14.84 22.22
N PHE A 33 -31.70 15.73 21.51
CA PHE A 33 -30.39 15.46 20.95
C PHE A 33 -29.39 14.92 22.00
N GLY A 34 -28.63 13.90 21.61
CA GLY A 34 -27.68 13.24 22.50
C GLY A 34 -28.30 12.16 23.39
N THR A 35 -29.56 11.77 23.16
CA THR A 35 -30.20 10.62 23.83
C THR A 35 -30.42 9.48 22.85
N CYS A 36 -30.07 8.26 23.23
CA CYS A 36 -30.26 7.10 22.35
C CYS A 36 -31.75 6.78 22.16
N ALA A 37 -32.20 6.66 20.91
CA ALA A 37 -33.60 6.36 20.59
C ALA A 37 -34.12 5.01 21.11
N VAL A 38 -33.24 4.05 21.43
CA VAL A 38 -33.62 2.70 21.92
C VAL A 38 -33.59 2.61 23.44
N CYS A 39 -32.46 2.94 24.08
CA CYS A 39 -32.30 2.78 25.53
C CYS A 39 -32.52 4.05 26.35
N GLN A 40 -32.76 5.18 25.69
CA GLN A 40 -32.98 6.49 26.30
C GLN A 40 -31.83 6.95 27.23
N GLN A 41 -30.65 6.35 27.08
CA GLN A 41 -29.44 6.75 27.80
C GLN A 41 -28.70 7.85 27.03
N PRO A 42 -27.96 8.72 27.73
CA PRO A 42 -27.13 9.73 27.08
C PRO A 42 -26.07 9.07 26.21
N ILE A 43 -25.88 9.61 25.00
CA ILE A 43 -24.86 9.19 24.06
C ILE A 43 -23.53 9.82 24.50
N PRO A 44 -22.43 9.04 24.58
CA PRO A 44 -21.11 9.58 24.94
C PRO A 44 -20.69 10.74 24.03
N TYR A 45 -20.11 11.79 24.62
CA TYR A 45 -19.68 12.99 23.88
C TYR A 45 -18.68 12.67 22.76
N GLU A 46 -17.68 11.82 23.03
CA GLU A 46 -16.69 11.38 22.04
C GLU A 46 -17.34 10.79 20.79
N ARG A 47 -18.47 10.07 20.96
CA ARG A 47 -19.23 9.51 19.84
C ARG A 47 -19.95 10.59 19.03
N MET A 48 -20.56 11.56 19.70
CA MET A 48 -21.22 12.68 19.01
C MET A 48 -20.21 13.58 18.30
N GLN A 49 -18.98 13.69 18.83
CA GLN A 49 -17.90 14.40 18.16
C GLN A 49 -17.44 13.66 16.89
N ALA A 50 -17.37 12.33 16.93
CA ALA A 50 -16.98 11.52 15.78
C ALA A 50 -18.11 11.38 14.73
N VAL A 51 -19.37 11.23 15.17
CA VAL A 51 -20.55 11.04 14.32
C VAL A 51 -21.67 11.96 14.82
N PRO A 52 -21.75 13.22 14.35
CA PRO A 52 -22.65 14.23 14.90
C PRO A 52 -24.13 13.98 14.62
N TYR A 53 -24.47 13.23 13.58
CA TYR A 53 -25.85 12.86 13.23
C TYR A 53 -26.34 11.58 13.92
N THR A 54 -25.63 11.08 14.93
CA THR A 54 -25.94 9.79 15.54
C THR A 54 -27.22 9.81 16.39
N LYS A 55 -28.15 8.89 16.12
CA LYS A 55 -29.39 8.68 16.92
C LYS A 55 -29.24 7.57 17.98
N TYR A 56 -28.17 6.79 17.91
CA TYR A 56 -28.01 5.55 18.67
C TYR A 56 -26.68 5.50 19.41
N CYS A 57 -26.68 4.87 20.60
CA CYS A 57 -25.44 4.53 21.28
C CYS A 57 -24.73 3.35 20.57
N LYS A 58 -23.45 3.13 20.88
CA LYS A 58 -22.62 2.08 20.25
C LYS A 58 -23.28 0.69 20.23
N LYS A 59 -24.02 0.34 21.27
CA LYS A 59 -24.67 -0.98 21.42
C LYS A 59 -25.91 -1.17 20.55
N HIS A 60 -26.60 -0.09 20.20
CA HIS A 60 -27.87 -0.13 19.46
C HIS A 60 -27.74 0.43 18.03
N GLN A 61 -26.50 0.65 17.56
CA GLN A 61 -26.28 1.02 16.17
C GLN A 61 -26.72 -0.15 15.27
N PRO A 62 -27.64 0.04 14.32
CA PRO A 62 -28.15 -1.04 13.48
C PRO A 62 -27.12 -1.57 12.47
N GLU A 63 -26.14 -0.75 12.09
CA GLU A 63 -25.08 -1.08 11.11
C GLU A 63 -23.86 -1.75 11.75
N THR A 64 -24.04 -2.82 12.52
CA THR A 64 -22.91 -3.58 13.09
C THR A 64 -22.64 -4.90 12.40
N VAL A 65 -23.53 -5.36 11.52
CA VAL A 65 -23.37 -6.63 10.83
C VAL A 65 -22.71 -6.38 9.48
N VAL A 66 -21.42 -6.69 9.38
CA VAL A 66 -20.76 -6.81 8.08
C VAL A 66 -21.42 -7.99 7.35
N SER A 67 -21.84 -7.79 6.10
CA SER A 67 -22.42 -8.86 5.30
C SER A 67 -21.45 -10.03 5.20
N GLU A 68 -21.88 -11.23 5.60
CA GLU A 68 -21.12 -12.47 5.36
C GLU A 68 -21.19 -12.90 3.88
N ASN A 69 -22.17 -12.37 3.12
CA ASN A 69 -22.23 -12.55 1.67
C ASN A 69 -21.28 -11.55 0.99
N ARG A 70 -19.98 -11.78 1.18
CA ARG A 70 -18.94 -11.09 0.41
C ARG A 70 -18.82 -11.77 -0.97
N PRO A 71 -18.44 -11.03 -2.02
CA PRO A 71 -18.21 -11.61 -3.33
C PRO A 71 -17.19 -12.75 -3.26
N VAL A 72 -17.34 -13.78 -4.10
CA VAL A 72 -16.44 -14.96 -4.12
C VAL A 72 -15.00 -14.58 -4.46
N GLU A 73 -14.81 -13.46 -5.15
CA GLU A 73 -13.51 -12.89 -5.48
C GLU A 73 -12.70 -12.55 -4.22
N GLU A 74 -13.35 -12.18 -3.12
CA GLU A 74 -12.65 -11.86 -1.86
C GLU A 74 -12.03 -13.09 -1.20
N GLU A 75 -12.62 -14.27 -1.37
CA GLU A 75 -12.01 -15.53 -0.91
C GLU A 75 -10.70 -15.80 -1.67
N PHE A 76 -10.70 -15.55 -2.98
CA PHE A 76 -9.50 -15.68 -3.80
C PHE A 76 -8.45 -14.62 -3.46
N LEU A 77 -8.87 -13.40 -3.15
CA LEU A 77 -7.98 -12.28 -2.84
C LEU A 77 -7.47 -12.28 -1.41
N ALA A 78 -7.91 -13.19 -0.54
CA ALA A 78 -7.48 -13.24 0.85
C ALA A 78 -6.05 -13.82 1.01
N PRO A 79 -5.18 -13.19 1.81
CA PRO A 79 -5.30 -11.87 2.43
C PRO A 79 -5.23 -10.75 1.39
N ALA A 80 -6.10 -9.73 1.53
CA ALA A 80 -6.37 -8.71 0.52
C ALA A 80 -5.09 -8.13 -0.11
N PHE A 81 -4.90 -8.37 -1.40
CA PHE A 81 -3.72 -7.95 -2.19
C PHE A 81 -2.35 -8.47 -1.72
N GLY A 82 -2.29 -9.26 -0.64
CA GLY A 82 -1.06 -9.86 -0.10
C GLY A 82 -0.92 -11.35 -0.38
N ARG A 83 -1.91 -12.01 -1.00
CA ARG A 83 -1.83 -13.44 -1.34
C ARG A 83 -0.62 -13.79 -2.22
N THR A 84 -0.29 -12.88 -3.13
CA THR A 84 0.76 -13.09 -4.14
C THR A 84 2.09 -12.46 -3.75
N SER A 85 2.17 -11.77 -2.62
CA SER A 85 3.44 -11.35 -2.01
C SER A 85 4.00 -12.55 -1.25
N LEU A 86 5.11 -13.10 -1.72
CA LEU A 86 5.74 -14.31 -1.21
C LEU A 86 7.13 -14.03 -0.61
N ASP A 87 7.47 -12.75 -0.42
CA ASP A 87 8.68 -12.22 0.24
C ASP A 87 9.01 -12.88 1.59
N GLU A 88 8.01 -13.23 2.40
CA GLU A 88 8.19 -13.90 3.69
C GLU A 88 8.69 -15.37 3.57
N ARG A 89 8.83 -15.90 2.35
CA ARG A 89 9.20 -17.30 2.08
C ARG A 89 10.60 -17.40 1.48
N ASP A 90 11.54 -17.90 2.27
CA ASP A 90 12.94 -18.13 1.86
C ASP A 90 13.11 -19.09 0.66
N ASP A 91 12.08 -19.85 0.27
CA ASP A 91 12.10 -20.76 -0.87
C ASP A 91 11.50 -20.17 -2.17
N GLN A 92 11.07 -18.92 -2.14
CA GLN A 92 10.37 -18.24 -3.23
C GLN A 92 11.17 -17.06 -3.78
N ASN A 93 12.11 -17.33 -4.68
CA ASN A 93 12.91 -16.31 -5.39
C ASN A 93 12.38 -16.05 -6.82
N GLY A 94 11.10 -16.32 -7.08
CA GLY A 94 10.52 -16.28 -8.42
C GLY A 94 9.43 -15.23 -8.52
N PHE A 95 9.19 -14.77 -9.76
CA PHE A 95 8.24 -13.71 -10.07
C PHE A 95 6.90 -13.84 -9.34
N ASP A 96 6.55 -12.86 -8.51
CA ASP A 96 5.35 -12.86 -7.70
C ASP A 96 4.51 -11.58 -7.87
N GLY A 97 3.58 -11.32 -6.94
CA GLY A 97 2.71 -10.15 -6.99
C GLY A 97 3.41 -8.84 -6.63
N GLU A 98 4.46 -8.90 -5.81
CA GLU A 98 5.30 -7.77 -5.49
C GLU A 98 6.11 -7.35 -6.72
N ASP A 99 6.78 -8.29 -7.39
CA ASP A 99 7.52 -8.04 -8.63
C ASP A 99 6.63 -7.37 -9.70
N ALA A 100 5.41 -7.88 -9.85
CA ALA A 100 4.43 -7.32 -10.77
C ALA A 100 4.08 -5.87 -10.42
N TRP A 101 4.01 -5.55 -9.14
CA TRP A 101 3.73 -4.19 -8.67
C TRP A 101 4.93 -3.27 -8.84
N GLN A 102 6.14 -3.70 -8.48
CA GLN A 102 7.39 -2.95 -8.68
C GLN A 102 7.57 -2.57 -10.17
N ILE A 103 7.30 -3.49 -11.11
CA ILE A 103 7.35 -3.20 -12.55
C ILE A 103 6.38 -2.08 -12.91
N VAL A 104 5.13 -2.13 -12.43
CA VAL A 104 4.13 -1.09 -12.75
C VAL A 104 4.50 0.24 -12.11
N GLU A 105 4.99 0.22 -10.88
CA GLU A 105 5.48 1.38 -10.15
C GLU A 105 6.65 2.08 -10.88
N SER A 106 7.53 1.32 -11.55
CA SER A 106 8.64 1.87 -12.36
C SER A 106 8.17 2.76 -13.52
N TRP A 107 6.96 2.55 -14.05
CA TRP A 107 6.37 3.42 -15.08
C TRP A 107 5.83 4.74 -14.52
N GLY A 108 5.83 4.88 -13.20
CA GLY A 108 5.50 6.10 -12.48
C GLY A 108 4.31 5.94 -11.56
N THR A 109 4.50 6.35 -10.32
CA THR A 109 3.43 6.58 -9.36
C THR A 109 3.15 8.09 -9.25
N SER A 110 1.96 8.47 -8.79
CA SER A 110 1.68 9.89 -8.48
C SER A 110 2.31 10.34 -7.15
N ASN A 111 3.25 9.57 -6.61
CA ASN A 111 3.93 9.85 -5.35
C ASN A 111 5.13 10.78 -5.58
N THR A 112 5.58 11.41 -4.49
CA THR A 112 6.83 12.19 -4.47
C THR A 112 7.90 11.39 -3.71
N PRO A 113 9.21 11.69 -3.88
CA PRO A 113 10.27 11.00 -3.14
C PRO A 113 10.10 11.04 -1.61
N ALA A 114 9.44 12.07 -1.08
CA ALA A 114 9.10 12.17 0.34
C ALA A 114 8.04 11.14 0.82
N MET A 115 7.36 10.47 -0.11
CA MET A 115 6.38 9.42 0.13
C MET A 115 6.93 8.03 -0.21
N ALA A 116 8.19 7.93 -0.63
CA ALA A 116 8.83 6.67 -0.90
C ALA A 116 9.09 5.90 0.41
N GLU A 117 9.14 4.57 0.31
CA GLU A 117 9.27 3.67 1.46
C GLU A 117 10.69 3.74 2.06
N GLY A 118 11.70 3.75 1.19
CA GLY A 118 13.11 3.79 1.59
C GLY A 118 13.58 5.12 2.19
N ARG A 119 14.69 5.05 2.91
CA ARG A 119 15.37 6.23 3.46
C ARG A 119 16.24 6.88 2.39
N ASP A 120 16.40 8.21 2.47
CA ASP A 120 17.30 8.99 1.63
C ASP A 120 17.02 8.89 0.10
N ILE A 121 15.76 8.71 -0.28
CA ILE A 121 15.30 8.72 -1.67
C ILE A 121 15.14 10.18 -2.13
N ASP A 122 16.03 10.63 -3.02
CA ASP A 122 16.06 12.00 -3.55
C ASP A 122 15.73 12.08 -5.06
N SER A 123 15.60 10.95 -5.74
CA SER A 123 15.27 10.86 -7.16
C SER A 123 13.97 10.08 -7.40
N TYR A 124 13.24 10.48 -8.44
CA TYR A 124 12.05 9.77 -8.92
C TYR A 124 12.39 8.40 -9.54
N ASP A 125 13.64 8.22 -9.97
CA ASP A 125 14.11 6.99 -10.61
C ASP A 125 14.31 5.83 -9.61
N VAL A 126 14.31 6.12 -8.30
CA VAL A 126 14.56 5.13 -7.22
C VAL A 126 13.49 5.16 -6.13
N MET A 127 12.24 5.44 -6.51
CA MET A 127 11.11 5.44 -5.57
C MET A 127 10.47 4.08 -5.35
N ALA A 128 10.77 3.09 -6.22
CA ALA A 128 10.15 1.78 -6.14
C ALA A 128 10.54 1.06 -4.84
N ILE A 129 9.59 0.31 -4.29
CA ILE A 129 9.80 -0.51 -3.10
C ILE A 129 10.98 -1.48 -3.36
N GLU A 130 11.89 -1.58 -2.38
CA GLU A 130 13.05 -2.48 -2.41
C GLU A 130 14.02 -2.34 -3.61
N ALA A 131 13.90 -1.28 -4.41
CA ALA A 131 14.67 -1.06 -5.63
C ALA A 131 16.20 -1.04 -5.45
N THR A 132 16.69 -0.80 -4.23
CA THR A 132 18.12 -0.81 -3.90
C THR A 132 18.65 -2.15 -3.39
N ASP A 133 17.78 -2.98 -2.82
CA ASP A 133 18.18 -4.18 -2.09
C ASP A 133 17.93 -5.46 -2.90
N GLU A 134 17.05 -5.41 -3.89
CA GLU A 134 16.68 -6.57 -4.70
C GLU A 134 17.49 -6.71 -6.00
N VAL A 135 17.88 -7.94 -6.33
CA VAL A 135 18.59 -8.27 -7.56
C VAL A 135 17.60 -8.65 -8.65
N GLU A 136 17.09 -7.64 -9.35
CA GLU A 136 16.12 -7.83 -10.44
C GLU A 136 16.66 -8.76 -11.56
N GLY A 137 15.89 -9.79 -11.91
CA GLY A 137 16.09 -10.57 -13.13
C GLY A 137 17.03 -11.78 -13.06
N CYS A 138 17.42 -12.25 -11.86
CA CYS A 138 18.09 -13.56 -11.70
C CYS A 138 17.41 -14.42 -10.64
N VAL A 139 17.31 -15.73 -10.87
CA VAL A 139 16.77 -16.69 -9.87
C VAL A 139 17.82 -16.97 -8.80
N GLU A 140 19.09 -17.05 -9.21
CA GLU A 140 20.24 -17.26 -8.33
C GLU A 140 21.35 -16.26 -8.63
N ALA A 141 22.11 -15.89 -7.59
CA ALA A 141 23.11 -14.84 -7.67
C ALA A 141 24.23 -15.11 -8.70
N TYR A 142 24.48 -16.36 -9.09
CA TYR A 142 25.47 -16.72 -10.12
C TYR A 142 24.90 -16.79 -11.55
N GLU A 143 23.59 -16.70 -11.72
CA GLU A 143 22.95 -16.51 -13.03
C GLU A 143 22.99 -15.04 -13.47
N SER A 144 23.28 -14.14 -12.53
CA SER A 144 23.59 -12.74 -12.80
C SER A 144 24.92 -12.57 -13.56
N PHE A 145 25.24 -11.34 -13.95
CA PHE A 145 26.50 -11.06 -14.62
C PHE A 145 27.65 -11.12 -13.61
N VAL A 146 28.45 -12.18 -13.69
CA VAL A 146 29.68 -12.30 -12.90
C VAL A 146 30.81 -11.56 -13.60
N ALA A 147 31.38 -10.56 -12.93
CA ALA A 147 32.58 -9.87 -13.37
C ALA A 147 33.78 -10.28 -12.52
N THR A 148 34.95 -10.40 -13.15
CA THR A 148 36.22 -10.64 -12.47
C THR A 148 37.32 -9.76 -13.04
N ASP A 149 38.37 -9.52 -12.25
CA ASP A 149 39.64 -8.99 -12.78
C ASP A 149 40.26 -9.97 -13.81
N ILE A 150 41.18 -9.49 -14.65
CA ILE A 150 41.88 -10.29 -15.68
C ILE A 150 42.68 -11.46 -15.08
N TYR A 151 42.98 -11.39 -13.78
CA TYR A 151 43.67 -12.43 -13.01
C TYR A 151 42.71 -13.34 -12.22
N GLY A 152 41.41 -13.03 -12.19
CA GLY A 152 40.37 -13.89 -11.58
C GLY A 152 40.31 -13.88 -10.05
N HIS A 153 40.81 -12.84 -9.36
CA HIS A 153 40.87 -12.81 -7.90
C HIS A 153 39.66 -12.16 -7.21
N ASP A 154 39.12 -11.09 -7.78
CA ASP A 154 37.95 -10.40 -7.22
C ASP A 154 36.74 -10.71 -8.09
N VAL A 155 35.80 -11.50 -7.55
CA VAL A 155 34.53 -11.84 -8.20
C VAL A 155 33.46 -10.90 -7.69
N SER A 156 32.84 -10.13 -8.60
CA SER A 156 31.71 -9.27 -8.30
C SER A 156 30.48 -9.70 -9.11
N ILE A 157 29.32 -9.65 -8.47
CA ILE A 157 28.02 -9.95 -9.05
C ILE A 157 27.38 -8.61 -9.47
N LEU A 158 27.01 -8.50 -10.73
CA LEU A 158 26.43 -7.29 -11.32
C LEU A 158 24.97 -7.55 -11.74
N SER A 159 24.08 -6.62 -11.35
CA SER A 159 22.69 -6.56 -11.84
C SER A 159 22.55 -5.54 -12.98
N LEU A 160 21.63 -5.81 -13.92
CA LEU A 160 21.37 -4.98 -15.11
C LEU A 160 20.82 -3.59 -14.77
N HIS A 161 20.05 -3.45 -13.69
CA HIS A 161 19.42 -2.18 -13.32
C HIS A 161 20.42 -1.18 -12.73
N ASN A 162 21.49 -1.68 -12.11
CA ASN A 162 22.51 -0.86 -11.45
C ASN A 162 23.56 -0.35 -12.47
N SER A 163 23.09 0.27 -13.56
CA SER A 163 23.89 0.75 -14.69
C SER A 163 24.98 1.75 -14.32
N HIS A 164 24.84 2.42 -13.17
CA HIS A 164 25.87 3.29 -12.59
C HIS A 164 27.11 2.53 -12.09
N ASN A 165 26.99 1.25 -11.72
CA ASN A 165 28.13 0.44 -11.27
C ASN A 165 28.88 -0.26 -12.42
N ILE A 166 28.23 -0.48 -13.57
CA ILE A 166 28.81 -1.21 -14.70
C ILE A 166 29.98 -0.42 -15.33
N SER A 167 29.88 0.90 -15.34
CA SER A 167 30.92 1.79 -15.90
C SER A 167 32.18 1.88 -15.02
N ASN A 168 32.07 1.65 -13.71
CA ASN A 168 33.21 1.61 -12.78
C ASN A 168 33.98 0.29 -12.84
N VAL A 169 33.34 -0.82 -13.22
CA VAL A 169 33.99 -2.13 -13.34
C VAL A 169 34.78 -2.25 -14.64
N ILE A 170 34.39 -1.51 -15.70
CA ILE A 170 34.94 -1.66 -17.04
C ILE A 170 35.99 -0.58 -17.39
N THR A 171 36.17 0.47 -16.57
CA THR A 171 37.08 1.58 -16.92
C THR A 171 38.33 1.72 -16.02
N TYR A 172 39.49 1.70 -16.70
CA TYR A 172 40.84 2.20 -16.37
C TYR A 172 41.87 1.32 -15.63
N ASN A 173 42.81 0.78 -16.43
CA ASN A 173 44.25 0.71 -16.14
C ASN A 173 44.68 0.22 -14.74
N GLY A 174 44.17 -0.93 -14.29
CA GLY A 174 44.84 -1.75 -13.28
C GLY A 174 45.05 -1.13 -11.90
N GLN A 175 44.22 -0.18 -11.47
CA GLN A 175 44.22 0.30 -10.08
C GLN A 175 42.79 0.55 -9.57
N ILE A 176 42.22 -0.46 -8.91
CA ILE A 176 41.00 -0.31 -8.12
C ILE A 176 41.39 0.34 -6.78
N LYS A 177 40.86 1.54 -6.50
CA LYS A 177 40.96 2.15 -5.17
C LYS A 177 39.99 1.44 -4.23
N SER A 178 40.55 0.84 -3.18
CA SER A 178 39.80 0.28 -2.05
C SER A 178 38.79 1.30 -1.49
N PRO A 179 37.52 0.92 -1.24
CA PRO A 179 36.58 1.78 -0.53
C PRO A 179 37.11 1.95 0.90
N LYS A 180 37.46 3.18 1.26
CA LYS A 180 37.75 3.51 2.66
C LYS A 180 36.43 3.39 3.44
N ASN A 181 36.41 2.46 4.39
CA ASN A 181 35.42 2.40 5.45
C ASN A 181 35.19 3.78 6.07
N LEU A 182 33.94 4.22 6.06
CA LEU A 182 33.34 5.20 6.97
C LEU A 182 31.87 4.84 7.17
#